data_AF-D4CXE7-F1
#
_entry.id   AF-D4CXE7-F1
#
_cell.length_a   1.000
_cell.length_b   1.000
_cell.length_c   1.000
_cell.angle_alpha   90.00
_cell.angle_beta   90.00
_cell.angle_gamma   90.00
#
_symmetry.space_group_name_H-M   'P 1'
#
loop_
_entity.id
_entity.type
_entity.pdbx_description
1 polymer ?
#
loop_
_entity_poly.entity_id
_entity_poly.type
_entity_poly.pdbx_seq_one_letter_code
_entity_poly.pdbx_strand_id
1 'polypeptide(L)'
;MIYKITNNLNGKIYIGGTVKKNLKERFNEHFAHAKKYNSQTEKMKDMRNIPKINWSIEKIEDCDDIKIKERENYWIKKYKEEFKENLYNENLNSGMSVKFYSYDLITKEIKEYNSLKETNCNFSKVSSILNNINENGYCRFSHKNKLWSYINTLKNWNYLLEKNKNKKKQKRKILCVEKGIIYNSITEANIDFGVNKKHNSIINCLQYNLKNKDKKKRKAFGYNWEYVDD
;
A
#
# COMPACT_ATOMS: atom_id res chain seq x y z
N MET A 1 17.05 -1.48 25.09
CA MET A 1 17.54 -0.09 25.12
C MET A 1 16.99 0.75 23.96
N ILE A 2 16.86 2.05 24.16
CA ILE A 2 16.51 3.07 23.16
C ILE A 2 17.75 3.89 22.83
N TYR A 3 17.94 4.21 21.56
CA TYR A 3 19.09 4.95 21.06
C TYR A 3 18.70 6.02 20.05
N LYS A 4 19.61 6.98 19.88
CA LYS A 4 19.55 8.06 18.89
C LYS A 4 20.69 7.89 17.90
N ILE A 5 20.40 7.99 16.61
CA ILE A 5 21.40 8.13 15.56
C ILE A 5 21.26 9.53 14.96
N THR A 6 22.35 10.28 14.90
CA THR A 6 22.35 11.64 14.33
C THR A 6 23.18 11.67 13.06
N ASN A 7 22.63 12.28 12.01
CA ASN A 7 23.39 12.69 10.83
C ASN A 7 24.01 14.06 11.12
N ASN A 8 25.33 14.09 11.27
CA ASN A 8 26.06 15.28 11.70
C ASN A 8 26.15 16.35 10.60
N LEU A 9 25.79 16.05 9.34
CA LEU A 9 25.78 17.03 8.26
C LEU A 9 24.51 17.89 8.23
N ASN A 10 23.36 17.29 8.52
CA ASN A 10 22.06 17.95 8.41
C ASN A 10 21.29 18.03 9.74
N GLY A 11 21.84 17.48 10.83
CA GLY A 11 21.23 17.46 12.15
C GLY A 11 20.06 16.48 12.29
N LYS A 12 19.68 15.74 11.25
CA LYS A 12 18.53 14.83 11.32
C LYS A 12 18.79 13.66 12.26
N ILE A 13 17.75 13.28 12.98
CA ILE A 13 17.81 12.28 14.04
C ILE A 13 16.94 11.06 13.70
N TYR A 14 17.43 9.87 14.03
CA TYR A 14 16.64 8.64 14.07
C TYR A 14 16.60 8.08 15.50
N ILE A 15 15.40 7.84 16.01
CA ILE A 15 15.17 7.14 17.27
C ILE A 15 14.86 5.67 16.96
N GLY A 16 15.49 4.76 17.69
CA GLY A 16 15.22 3.33 17.53
C GLY A 16 15.34 2.55 18.83
N GLY A 17 14.64 1.42 18.89
CA GLY A 17 14.76 0.42 19.94
C GLY A 17 15.63 -0.78 19.53
N THR A 18 16.30 -1.41 20.51
CA THR A 18 16.96 -2.71 20.32
C THR A 18 17.09 -3.50 21.62
N VAL A 19 16.97 -4.83 21.50
CA VAL A 19 17.29 -5.81 22.56
C VAL A 19 18.80 -6.09 22.65
N LYS A 20 19.57 -5.69 21.64
CA LYS A 20 21.04 -5.84 21.67
C LYS A 20 21.61 -4.99 22.78
N LYS A 21 22.70 -5.45 23.40
CA LYS A 21 23.42 -4.70 24.44
C LYS A 21 24.50 -3.77 23.89
N ASN A 22 24.93 -3.97 22.64
CA ASN A 22 26.00 -3.20 22.02
C ASN A 22 25.46 -2.22 20.95
N LEU A 23 25.66 -0.91 21.19
CA LEU A 23 25.24 0.13 20.25
C LEU A 23 26.05 0.13 18.95
N LYS A 24 27.36 -0.09 19.03
CA LYS A 24 28.24 -0.11 17.85
C LYS A 24 27.84 -1.22 16.88
N GLU A 25 27.48 -2.39 17.43
CA GLU A 25 26.94 -3.49 16.65
C GLU A 25 25.64 -3.09 15.95
N ARG A 26 24.66 -2.54 16.70
CA ARG A 26 23.39 -2.09 16.13
C ARG A 26 23.57 -1.00 15.07
N PHE A 27 24.55 -0.11 15.28
CA PHE A 27 24.89 0.94 14.34
C PHE A 27 25.44 0.37 13.02
N ASN A 28 26.33 -0.62 13.10
CA ASN A 28 26.86 -1.31 11.93
C ASN A 28 25.75 -1.99 11.11
N GLU A 29 24.78 -2.60 11.77
CA GLU A 29 23.63 -3.23 11.09
C GLU A 29 22.84 -2.25 10.25
N HIS A 30 22.59 -1.02 10.74
CA HIS A 30 21.86 -0.01 9.96
C HIS A 30 22.58 0.29 8.63
N PHE A 31 23.90 0.43 8.65
CA PHE A 31 24.68 0.64 7.42
C PHE A 31 24.71 -0.60 6.52
N ALA A 32 24.87 -1.80 7.10
CA ALA A 32 24.83 -3.04 6.35
C ALA A 32 23.47 -3.23 5.65
N HIS A 33 22.38 -2.94 6.37
CA HIS A 33 21.02 -2.99 5.83
C HIS A 33 20.78 -1.93 4.76
N ALA A 34 21.26 -0.70 4.96
CA ALA A 34 21.13 0.36 3.96
C ALA A 34 21.79 -0.05 2.63
N LYS A 35 22.95 -0.72 2.67
CA LYS A 35 23.66 -1.26 1.49
C LYS A 35 22.97 -2.47 0.88
N LYS A 36 22.51 -3.41 1.72
CA LYS A 36 21.90 -4.68 1.28
C LYS A 36 20.51 -4.49 0.68
N TYR A 37 19.72 -3.60 1.26
CA TYR A 37 18.31 -3.40 0.91
C TYR A 37 18.13 -2.07 0.18
N ASN A 38 17.53 -2.08 -1.02
CA ASN A 38 17.22 -0.87 -1.79
C ASN A 38 15.96 -0.15 -1.27
N SER A 39 15.86 0.02 0.05
CA SER A 39 14.78 0.75 0.69
C SER A 39 14.76 2.21 0.23
N GLN A 40 13.55 2.73 0.06
CA GLN A 40 13.30 4.10 -0.36
C GLN A 40 13.15 5.10 0.80
N THR A 41 13.29 4.64 2.04
CA THR A 41 13.26 5.54 3.20
C THR A 41 14.45 6.49 3.17
N GLU A 42 14.20 7.75 3.53
CA GLU A 42 15.20 8.81 3.53
C GLU A 42 16.44 8.42 4.34
N LYS A 43 16.27 7.89 5.55
CA LYS A 43 17.38 7.41 6.39
C LYS A 43 18.28 6.41 5.66
N MET A 44 17.70 5.44 4.96
CA MET A 44 18.49 4.41 4.27
C MET A 44 19.18 4.96 3.02
N LYS A 45 18.58 5.94 2.33
CA LYS A 45 19.24 6.67 1.24
C LYS A 45 20.46 7.43 1.78
N ASP A 46 20.28 8.18 2.85
CA ASP A 46 21.36 8.97 3.46
C ASP A 46 22.48 8.07 4.01
N MET A 47 22.15 6.99 4.72
CA MET A 47 23.14 6.03 5.23
C MET A 47 23.92 5.29 4.13
N ARG A 48 23.39 5.20 2.90
CA ARG A 48 24.15 4.68 1.74
C ARG A 48 25.11 5.71 1.18
N ASN A 49 24.67 6.96 1.10
CA ASN A 49 25.36 8.00 0.35
C ASN A 49 26.33 8.83 1.21
N ILE A 50 26.14 8.85 2.53
CA ILE A 50 26.94 9.65 3.46
C ILE A 50 27.93 8.75 4.19
N PRO A 51 29.23 9.10 4.22
CA PRO A 51 30.24 8.36 4.96
C PRO A 51 29.89 8.21 6.44
N LYS A 52 30.14 7.02 7.00
CA LYS A 52 29.79 6.67 8.39
C LYS A 52 30.41 7.62 9.44
N ILE A 53 31.54 8.26 9.16
CA ILE A 53 32.17 9.24 10.05
C ILE A 53 31.26 10.46 10.35
N ASN A 54 30.34 10.77 9.43
CA ASN A 54 29.38 11.87 9.58
C ASN A 54 28.12 11.45 10.36
N TRP A 55 28.19 10.33 11.08
CA TRP A 55 27.08 9.82 11.86
C TRP A 55 27.54 9.51 13.28
N SER A 56 26.70 9.85 14.24
CA SER A 56 26.89 9.50 15.65
C SER A 56 25.74 8.62 16.15
N ILE A 57 26.01 7.81 17.17
CA ILE A 57 24.99 7.01 17.86
C ILE A 57 25.18 7.15 19.36
N GLU A 58 24.09 7.34 20.10
CA GLU A 58 24.10 7.41 21.56
C GLU A 58 22.91 6.68 22.18
N LYS A 59 23.09 6.21 23.42
CA LYS A 59 22.02 5.56 24.20
C LYS A 59 21.17 6.66 24.85
N ILE A 60 19.85 6.55 24.72
CA ILE A 60 18.91 7.46 25.37
C ILE A 60 18.40 6.84 26.68
N GLU A 61 18.04 5.55 26.65
CA GLU A 61 17.38 4.90 27.78
C GLU A 61 17.66 3.38 27.78
N ASP A 62 17.88 2.81 28.97
CA ASP A 62 17.73 1.37 29.19
C ASP A 62 16.31 1.05 29.65
N CYS A 63 15.69 0.05 29.02
CA CYS A 63 14.33 -0.38 29.32
C CYS A 63 14.19 -1.89 29.07
N ASP A 64 13.20 -2.49 29.71
CA ASP A 64 12.82 -3.89 29.50
C ASP A 64 12.50 -4.16 28.03
N ASP A 65 12.87 -5.34 27.53
CA ASP A 65 12.65 -5.72 26.14
C ASP A 65 11.17 -5.62 25.72
N ILE A 66 10.27 -5.96 26.66
CA ILE A 66 8.81 -5.86 26.46
C ILE A 66 8.31 -4.43 26.27
N LYS A 67 9.03 -3.43 26.77
CA LYS A 67 8.66 -2.00 26.71
C LYS A 67 9.35 -1.25 25.58
N ILE A 68 10.30 -1.86 24.87
CA ILE A 68 11.10 -1.17 23.84
C ILE A 68 10.24 -0.39 22.85
N LYS A 69 9.15 -0.99 22.34
CA LYS A 69 8.28 -0.32 21.35
C LYS A 69 7.54 0.87 21.94
N GLU A 70 7.03 0.73 23.16
CA GLU A 70 6.36 1.82 23.88
C GLU A 70 7.32 2.98 24.13
N ARG A 71 8.53 2.67 24.61
CA ARG A 71 9.57 3.67 24.90
C ARG A 71 10.11 4.33 23.64
N GLU A 72 10.29 3.58 22.54
CA GLU A 72 10.65 4.14 21.23
C GLU A 72 9.62 5.17 20.78
N ASN A 73 8.32 4.85 20.86
CA ASN A 73 7.25 5.79 20.53
C ASN A 73 7.24 7.03 21.44
N TYR A 74 7.45 6.84 22.74
CA TYR A 74 7.56 7.94 23.70
C TYR A 74 8.68 8.92 23.29
N TRP A 75 9.88 8.41 22.99
CA TRP A 75 11.00 9.26 22.62
C TRP A 75 10.83 9.90 21.25
N ILE A 76 10.28 9.20 20.26
CA ILE A 76 9.95 9.84 18.96
C ILE A 76 9.02 11.03 19.19
N LYS A 77 7.95 10.85 19.98
CA LYS A 77 7.01 11.92 20.30
C LYS A 77 7.69 13.07 21.04
N LYS A 78 8.49 12.77 22.06
CA LYS A 78 9.23 13.76 22.84
C LYS A 78 10.18 14.59 21.98
N TYR A 79 10.98 13.95 21.13
CA TYR A 79 11.89 14.64 20.22
C TYR A 79 11.15 15.48 19.16
N LYS A 80 9.98 15.02 18.70
CA LYS A 80 9.18 15.76 17.74
C LYS A 80 8.49 16.98 18.34
N GLU A 81 7.83 16.80 19.47
CA GLU A 81 6.92 17.82 20.03
C GLU A 81 7.64 18.78 20.98
N GLU A 82 8.53 18.27 21.84
CA GLU A 82 9.21 19.05 22.87
C GLU A 82 10.49 19.69 22.32
N PHE A 83 11.35 18.87 21.70
CA PHE A 83 12.64 19.35 21.16
C PHE A 83 12.53 19.91 19.74
N LYS A 84 11.40 19.70 19.04
CA LYS A 84 11.15 20.16 17.66
C LYS A 84 12.24 19.73 16.68
N GLU A 85 12.77 18.53 16.88
CA GLU A 85 13.88 17.99 16.10
C GLU A 85 13.42 17.40 14.75
N ASN A 86 14.29 17.46 13.75
CA ASN A 86 14.00 16.92 12.43
C ASN A 86 14.25 15.40 12.40
N LEU A 87 13.19 14.60 12.37
CA LEU A 87 13.29 13.15 12.55
C LEU A 87 13.20 12.37 11.23
N TYR A 88 14.11 11.42 11.03
CA TYR A 88 13.98 10.36 10.03
C TYR A 88 12.78 9.44 10.29
N ASN A 89 12.27 9.42 11.53
CA ASN A 89 11.09 8.64 11.93
C ASN A 89 9.77 9.21 11.38
N GLU A 90 9.73 10.42 10.81
CA GLU A 90 8.49 11.03 10.29
C GLU A 90 7.89 10.29 9.10
N ASN A 91 8.73 9.67 8.28
CA ASN A 91 8.30 8.80 7.18
C ASN A 91 7.92 7.39 7.66
N LEU A 92 8.07 7.09 8.97
CA LEU A 92 7.63 5.85 9.62
C LEU A 92 6.26 6.03 10.28
N ASN A 93 5.33 6.75 9.64
CA ASN A 93 3.88 6.64 9.90
C ASN A 93 3.34 5.21 9.71
N SER A 94 4.20 4.21 9.48
CA SER A 94 3.91 2.79 9.66
C SER A 94 3.75 2.36 11.14
N GLY A 95 4.04 3.24 12.10
CA GLY A 95 4.04 2.92 13.55
C GLY A 95 2.91 3.54 14.38
N MET A 96 2.28 4.64 13.93
CA MET A 96 0.99 5.03 14.49
C MET A 96 0.00 3.92 14.14
N SER A 97 -0.75 3.43 15.12
CA SER A 97 -1.96 2.65 14.84
C SER A 97 -2.90 3.57 14.06
N VAL A 98 -2.72 3.67 12.74
CA VAL A 98 -3.64 4.41 11.89
C VAL A 98 -4.89 3.57 11.89
N LYS A 99 -5.82 3.95 12.77
CA LYS A 99 -7.15 3.38 12.80
C LYS A 99 -7.74 3.51 11.42
N PHE A 100 -8.35 2.45 10.95
CA PHE A 100 -9.07 2.46 9.69
C PHE A 100 -10.38 1.72 9.88
N TYR A 101 -11.29 1.95 8.94
CA TYR A 101 -12.67 1.62 9.10
C TYR A 101 -13.16 0.82 7.91
N SER A 102 -14.10 -0.09 8.14
CA SER A 102 -14.87 -0.72 7.09
C SER A 102 -16.35 -0.41 7.23
N TYR A 103 -17.02 -0.09 6.13
CA TYR A 103 -18.48 -0.05 6.03
C TYR A 103 -18.96 -1.31 5.31
N ASP A 104 -19.80 -2.11 5.96
CA ASP A 104 -20.39 -3.32 5.38
C ASP A 104 -21.60 -2.97 4.50
N LEU A 105 -21.55 -3.33 3.22
CA LEU A 105 -22.60 -3.00 2.27
C LEU A 105 -23.90 -3.78 2.50
N ILE A 106 -23.86 -4.88 3.26
CA ILE A 106 -25.01 -5.72 3.58
C ILE A 106 -25.61 -5.28 4.91
N THR A 107 -24.81 -5.29 5.98
CA THR A 107 -25.31 -4.98 7.34
C THR A 107 -25.41 -3.49 7.61
N LYS A 108 -24.76 -2.64 6.78
CA LYS A 108 -24.64 -1.19 6.96
C LYS A 108 -23.87 -0.77 8.21
N GLU A 109 -23.14 -1.71 8.82
CA GLU A 109 -22.33 -1.46 10.01
C GLU A 109 -20.96 -0.87 9.66
N ILE A 110 -20.43 -0.01 10.54
CA ILE A 110 -19.05 0.47 10.50
C ILE A 110 -18.24 -0.28 11.57
N LYS A 111 -17.09 -0.83 11.18
CA LYS A 111 -16.12 -1.46 12.09
C LYS A 111 -14.80 -0.73 12.06
N GLU A 112 -14.21 -0.52 13.23
CA GLU A 112 -12.87 0.07 13.41
C GLU A 112 -11.82 -1.04 13.52
N TYR A 113 -10.63 -0.77 13.01
CA TYR A 113 -9.49 -1.68 13.04
C TYR A 113 -8.22 -0.92 13.43
N ASN A 114 -7.41 -1.54 14.30
CA ASN A 114 -6.10 -1.01 14.68
C ASN A 114 -4.97 -1.64 13.87
N SER A 115 -5.27 -2.73 13.16
CA SER A 115 -4.30 -3.48 12.36
C SER A 115 -4.97 -4.19 11.19
N LEU A 116 -4.28 -4.26 10.05
CA LEU A 116 -4.72 -5.03 8.89
C LEU A 116 -4.91 -6.53 9.21
N LYS A 117 -4.23 -7.04 10.24
CA LYS A 117 -4.38 -8.43 10.71
C LYS A 117 -5.80 -8.73 11.24
N GLU A 118 -6.51 -7.73 11.74
CA GLU A 118 -7.85 -7.88 12.35
C GLU A 118 -8.96 -8.05 11.29
N THR A 119 -8.68 -7.71 10.02
CA THR A 119 -9.71 -7.56 8.98
C THR A 119 -10.25 -8.87 8.41
N ASN A 120 -9.59 -10.00 8.70
CA ASN A 120 -9.82 -11.30 8.04
C ASN A 120 -9.87 -11.19 6.49
N CYS A 121 -9.19 -10.18 5.95
CA CYS A 121 -9.11 -9.86 4.53
C CYS A 121 -7.65 -9.99 4.06
N ASN A 122 -7.47 -10.08 2.75
CA ASN A 122 -6.11 -10.12 2.20
C ASN A 122 -5.41 -8.77 2.44
N PHE A 123 -4.31 -8.81 3.19
CA PHE A 123 -3.52 -7.64 3.58
C PHE A 123 -3.17 -6.75 2.38
N SER A 124 -2.59 -7.34 1.33
CA SER A 124 -2.12 -6.60 0.15
C SER A 124 -3.27 -5.91 -0.58
N LYS A 125 -4.44 -6.54 -0.64
CA LYS A 125 -5.63 -5.93 -1.23
C LYS A 125 -6.09 -4.75 -0.39
N VAL A 126 -6.35 -4.93 0.90
CA VAL A 126 -6.84 -3.84 1.77
C VAL A 126 -5.83 -2.68 1.82
N SER A 127 -4.54 -2.97 1.91
CA SER A 127 -3.50 -1.95 1.86
C SER A 127 -3.51 -1.16 0.54
N SER A 128 -3.67 -1.84 -0.60
CA SER A 128 -3.79 -1.16 -1.90
C SER A 128 -5.05 -0.28 -1.99
N ILE A 129 -6.16 -0.72 -1.39
CA ILE A 129 -7.41 0.06 -1.32
C ILE A 129 -7.19 1.35 -0.51
N LEU A 130 -6.62 1.20 0.69
CA LEU A 130 -6.36 2.30 1.61
C LEU A 130 -5.32 3.30 1.09
N ASN A 131 -4.32 2.84 0.34
CA ASN A 131 -3.27 3.70 -0.23
C ASN A 131 -3.69 4.40 -1.53
N ASN A 132 -4.76 3.95 -2.20
CA ASN A 132 -5.32 4.60 -3.39
C ASN A 132 -6.26 5.75 -3.00
N ILE A 133 -5.74 6.70 -2.23
CA ILE A 133 -6.41 7.93 -1.85
C ILE A 133 -6.36 8.88 -3.06
N ASN A 134 -7.50 9.37 -3.54
CA ASN A 134 -7.53 10.40 -4.58
C ASN A 134 -7.16 11.79 -4.00
N GLU A 135 -6.95 12.79 -4.86
CA GLU A 135 -6.56 14.18 -4.48
C GLU A 135 -7.47 14.83 -3.43
N ASN A 136 -8.68 14.31 -3.22
CA ASN A 136 -9.65 14.78 -2.23
C ASN A 136 -9.68 13.95 -0.93
N GLY A 137 -8.73 13.04 -0.71
CA GLY A 137 -8.64 12.26 0.52
C GLY A 137 -9.50 10.99 0.57
N TYR A 138 -10.11 10.57 -0.55
CA TYR A 138 -11.03 9.43 -0.58
C TYR A 138 -10.37 8.13 -1.05
N CYS A 139 -10.54 7.06 -0.26
CA CYS A 139 -10.10 5.71 -0.61
C CYS A 139 -10.94 5.11 -1.73
N ARG A 140 -10.29 4.57 -2.77
CA ARG A 140 -10.99 3.74 -3.77
C ARG A 140 -11.09 2.30 -3.29
N PHE A 141 -12.25 1.68 -3.51
CA PHE A 141 -12.53 0.23 -3.63
C PHE A 141 -13.22 -0.51 -2.47
N SER A 142 -13.96 -1.56 -2.87
CA SER A 142 -14.61 -2.55 -2.01
C SER A 142 -13.89 -3.90 -2.08
N HIS A 143 -13.82 -4.60 -0.95
CA HIS A 143 -13.36 -5.99 -0.87
C HIS A 143 -14.27 -6.75 0.08
N LYS A 144 -14.70 -7.97 -0.31
CA LYS A 144 -15.66 -8.80 0.44
C LYS A 144 -16.89 -8.01 0.92
N ASN A 145 -17.52 -7.25 0.02
CA ASN A 145 -18.71 -6.41 0.31
C ASN A 145 -18.49 -5.30 1.35
N LYS A 146 -17.24 -4.91 1.61
CA LYS A 146 -16.91 -3.80 2.52
C LYS A 146 -16.21 -2.68 1.79
N LEU A 147 -16.58 -1.44 2.09
CA LEU A 147 -15.83 -0.24 1.74
C LEU A 147 -14.79 0.03 2.85
N TRP A 148 -13.61 0.54 2.50
CA TRP A 148 -12.52 0.78 3.47
C TRP A 148 -12.07 2.23 3.42
N SER A 149 -11.74 2.81 4.58
CA SER A 149 -11.34 4.22 4.68
C SER A 149 -10.54 4.48 5.96
N TYR A 150 -9.60 5.43 5.92
CA TYR A 150 -9.01 6.03 7.12
C TYR A 150 -9.92 7.09 7.78
N ILE A 151 -10.87 7.64 7.02
CA ILE A 151 -11.79 8.69 7.45
C ILE A 151 -13.13 8.07 7.86
N ASN A 152 -13.56 8.29 9.11
CA ASN A 152 -14.86 7.87 9.63
C ASN A 152 -15.82 9.04 9.81
N THR A 153 -16.38 9.56 8.72
CA THR A 153 -17.40 10.61 8.75
C THR A 153 -18.57 10.22 7.86
N LEU A 154 -19.79 10.67 8.22
CA LEU A 154 -20.99 10.42 7.42
C LEU A 154 -20.83 10.94 5.98
N LYS A 155 -20.24 12.13 5.81
CA LYS A 155 -19.91 12.72 4.51
C LYS A 155 -19.05 11.79 3.66
N ASN A 156 -18.00 11.19 4.26
CA ASN A 156 -17.13 10.24 3.57
C ASN A 156 -17.88 8.97 3.15
N TRP A 157 -18.68 8.38 4.04
CA TRP A 157 -19.42 7.16 3.72
C TRP A 157 -20.47 7.38 2.64
N ASN A 158 -21.21 8.50 2.69
CA ASN A 158 -22.17 8.86 1.65
C ASN A 158 -21.50 8.98 0.27
N TYR A 159 -20.35 9.65 0.20
CA TYR A 159 -19.55 9.73 -1.01
C TYR A 159 -19.11 8.36 -1.54
N LEU A 160 -18.56 7.51 -0.66
CA LEU A 160 -18.08 6.17 -1.04
C LEU A 160 -19.23 5.27 -1.52
N LEU A 161 -20.39 5.36 -0.87
CA LEU A 161 -21.60 4.63 -1.27
C LEU A 161 -22.11 5.08 -2.63
N GLU A 162 -22.18 6.39 -2.87
CA GLU A 162 -22.60 6.96 -4.16
C GLU A 162 -21.65 6.51 -5.29
N LYS A 163 -20.33 6.61 -5.07
CA LYS A 163 -19.33 6.13 -6.03
C LYS A 163 -19.43 4.62 -6.28
N ASN A 164 -19.70 3.82 -5.23
CA ASN A 164 -19.89 2.38 -5.38
C ASN A 164 -21.17 2.04 -6.17
N LYS A 165 -22.27 2.79 -5.98
CA LYS A 165 -23.51 2.65 -6.76
C LYS A 165 -23.30 2.98 -8.24
N ASN A 166 -22.55 4.05 -8.52
CA ASN A 166 -22.26 4.49 -9.89
C ASN A 166 -21.28 3.57 -10.63
N LYS A 167 -20.67 2.60 -9.93
CA LYS A 167 -19.81 1.54 -10.50
C LYS A 167 -20.64 0.42 -11.14
N LYS A 168 -21.63 0.76 -11.99
CA LYS A 168 -22.20 -0.25 -12.89
C LYS A 168 -21.04 -0.78 -13.75
N LYS A 169 -20.87 -2.11 -13.80
CA LYS A 169 -19.97 -2.74 -14.77
C LYS A 169 -20.54 -2.41 -16.15
N GLN A 170 -20.03 -1.36 -16.80
CA GLN A 170 -20.29 -1.14 -18.21
C GLN A 170 -19.78 -2.38 -18.93
N LYS A 171 -20.71 -3.12 -19.52
CA LYS A 171 -20.35 -4.23 -20.40
C LYS A 171 -19.74 -3.56 -21.63
N ARG A 172 -18.45 -3.76 -21.85
CA ARG A 172 -17.79 -3.26 -23.06
C ARG A 172 -18.01 -4.29 -24.16
N LYS A 173 -18.45 -3.81 -25.32
CA LYS A 173 -18.48 -4.60 -26.54
C LYS A 173 -17.05 -4.99 -26.94
N ILE A 174 -16.92 -6.16 -27.54
CA ILE A 174 -15.63 -6.69 -28.01
C ILE A 174 -15.79 -7.28 -29.40
N LEU A 175 -14.76 -7.14 -30.23
CA LEU A 175 -14.68 -7.70 -31.57
C LEU A 175 -13.73 -8.89 -31.57
N CYS A 176 -14.19 -10.02 -32.11
CA CYS A 176 -13.31 -11.11 -32.55
C CYS A 176 -12.87 -10.80 -33.98
N VAL A 177 -11.63 -10.36 -34.15
CA VAL A 177 -11.16 -9.73 -35.40
C VAL A 177 -11.26 -10.68 -36.58
N GLU A 178 -10.74 -11.91 -36.46
CA GLU A 178 -10.73 -12.85 -37.57
C GLU A 178 -12.13 -13.41 -37.91
N LYS A 179 -13.08 -13.43 -36.96
CA LYS A 179 -14.46 -13.84 -37.22
C LYS A 179 -15.36 -12.69 -37.68
N GLY A 180 -14.94 -11.44 -37.47
CA GLY A 180 -15.77 -10.26 -37.73
C GLY A 180 -17.01 -10.13 -36.82
N ILE A 181 -17.04 -10.85 -35.68
CA ILE A 181 -18.22 -10.89 -34.78
C ILE A 181 -18.01 -9.94 -33.61
N ILE A 182 -19.00 -9.08 -33.37
CA ILE A 182 -19.08 -8.20 -32.19
C ILE A 182 -19.97 -8.85 -31.14
N TYR A 183 -19.44 -8.97 -29.92
CA TYR A 183 -20.19 -9.43 -28.75
C TYR A 183 -20.47 -8.25 -27.82
N ASN A 184 -21.64 -8.23 -27.18
CA ASN A 184 -22.00 -7.22 -26.19
C ASN A 184 -21.25 -7.38 -24.86
N SER A 185 -20.59 -8.52 -24.65
CA SER A 185 -19.71 -8.73 -23.50
C SER A 185 -18.75 -9.90 -23.68
N ILE A 186 -17.66 -9.92 -22.89
CA ILE A 186 -16.76 -11.08 -22.77
C ILE A 186 -17.52 -12.34 -22.33
N THR A 187 -18.56 -12.19 -21.51
CA THR A 187 -19.40 -13.31 -21.08
C THR A 187 -20.10 -13.97 -22.26
N GLU A 188 -20.63 -13.17 -23.18
CA GLU A 188 -21.32 -13.66 -24.38
C GLU A 188 -20.35 -14.37 -25.31
N ALA A 189 -19.17 -13.79 -25.55
CA ALA A 189 -18.11 -14.45 -26.30
C ALA A 189 -17.65 -15.77 -25.64
N ASN A 190 -17.51 -15.81 -24.32
CA ASN A 190 -17.15 -17.05 -23.62
C ASN A 190 -18.20 -18.16 -23.83
N ILE A 191 -19.49 -17.81 -23.82
CA ILE A 191 -20.58 -18.77 -24.05
C ILE A 191 -20.52 -19.30 -25.49
N ASP A 192 -20.37 -18.41 -26.47
CA ASP A 192 -20.26 -18.78 -27.90
C ASP A 192 -19.06 -19.70 -28.18
N PHE A 193 -17.94 -19.49 -27.47
CA PHE A 193 -16.75 -20.33 -27.56
C PHE A 193 -16.82 -21.60 -26.70
N GLY A 194 -17.97 -21.91 -26.09
CA GLY A 194 -18.19 -23.14 -25.32
C GLY A 194 -17.41 -23.22 -24.02
N VAL A 195 -16.99 -22.09 -23.45
CA VAL A 195 -16.23 -22.03 -22.19
C VAL A 195 -17.05 -21.45 -21.05
N ASN A 196 -16.54 -21.59 -19.83
CA ASN A 196 -17.17 -21.01 -18.64
C ASN A 196 -17.39 -19.50 -18.81
N LYS A 197 -18.58 -19.00 -18.44
CA LYS A 197 -18.92 -17.56 -18.50
C LYS A 197 -17.90 -16.63 -17.82
N LYS A 198 -17.16 -17.13 -16.82
CA LYS A 198 -16.09 -16.40 -16.08
C LYS A 198 -14.68 -16.71 -16.59
N HIS A 199 -14.52 -17.33 -17.75
CA HIS A 199 -13.21 -17.67 -18.29
C HIS A 199 -12.41 -16.40 -18.63
N ASN A 200 -11.12 -16.41 -18.28
CA ASN A 200 -10.30 -15.19 -18.25
C ASN A 200 -9.44 -14.98 -19.51
N SER A 201 -9.41 -15.91 -20.47
CA SER A 201 -8.48 -15.79 -21.60
C SER A 201 -8.70 -14.54 -22.45
N ILE A 202 -9.95 -14.22 -22.80
CA ILE A 202 -10.27 -13.02 -23.59
C ILE A 202 -9.89 -11.75 -22.82
N ILE A 203 -10.27 -11.62 -21.54
CA ILE A 203 -9.95 -10.42 -20.75
C ILE A 203 -8.43 -10.25 -20.54
N ASN A 204 -7.70 -11.34 -20.28
CA ASN A 204 -6.26 -11.30 -20.09
C ASN A 204 -5.54 -10.91 -21.39
N CYS A 205 -6.02 -11.41 -22.52
CA CYS A 205 -5.54 -11.04 -23.85
C CYS A 205 -5.74 -9.54 -24.11
N LEU A 206 -6.98 -9.06 -23.96
CA LEU A 206 -7.34 -7.65 -24.16
C LEU A 206 -6.50 -6.71 -23.27
N GLN A 207 -6.42 -6.98 -21.97
CA GLN A 207 -5.67 -6.16 -21.02
C GLN A 207 -4.17 -6.13 -21.32
N TYR A 208 -3.59 -7.28 -21.69
CA TYR A 208 -2.18 -7.34 -22.06
C TYR A 208 -1.89 -6.49 -23.30
N ASN A 209 -2.71 -6.64 -24.34
CA ASN A 209 -2.53 -5.92 -25.61
C ASN A 209 -2.74 -4.41 -25.44
N LEU A 210 -3.68 -3.98 -24.61
CA LEU A 210 -3.87 -2.56 -24.28
C LEU A 210 -2.63 -1.94 -23.61
N LYS A 211 -1.99 -2.68 -22.70
CA LYS A 211 -0.85 -2.18 -21.92
C LYS A 211 0.48 -2.26 -22.69
N ASN A 212 0.61 -3.17 -23.65
CA ASN A 212 1.85 -3.45 -24.36
C ASN A 212 1.68 -3.23 -25.87
N LYS A 213 1.43 -1.99 -26.28
CA LYS A 213 1.16 -1.64 -27.70
C LYS A 213 2.31 -2.00 -28.63
N ASP A 214 3.54 -1.90 -28.16
CA ASP A 214 4.76 -2.12 -28.97
C ASP A 214 5.24 -3.58 -28.98
N LYS A 215 4.50 -4.50 -28.34
CA LYS A 215 4.85 -5.91 -28.26
C LYS A 215 3.93 -6.76 -29.11
N LYS A 216 4.39 -7.98 -29.43
CA LYS A 216 3.57 -8.99 -30.12
C LYS A 216 2.24 -9.19 -29.38
N LYS A 217 1.13 -8.91 -30.09
CA LYS A 217 -0.23 -9.11 -29.57
C LYS A 217 -0.41 -10.55 -29.13
N ARG A 218 -1.00 -10.73 -27.94
CA ARG A 218 -1.52 -12.01 -27.48
C ARG A 218 -2.84 -12.31 -28.17
N LYS A 219 -3.15 -13.60 -28.25
CA LYS A 219 -4.40 -14.14 -28.77
C LYS A 219 -5.13 -14.91 -27.68
N ALA A 220 -6.46 -14.98 -27.78
CA ALA A 220 -7.29 -15.88 -26.98
C ALA A 220 -8.08 -16.78 -27.92
N PHE A 221 -8.06 -18.09 -27.65
CA PHE A 221 -8.67 -19.12 -28.50
C PHE A 221 -8.15 -19.13 -29.94
N GLY A 222 -6.93 -18.64 -30.18
CA GLY A 222 -6.35 -18.52 -31.53
C GLY A 222 -6.68 -17.21 -32.25
N TYR A 223 -7.50 -16.34 -31.65
CA TYR A 223 -8.02 -15.12 -32.28
C TYR A 223 -7.52 -13.84 -31.59
N ASN A 224 -7.49 -12.77 -32.38
CA ASN A 224 -7.29 -11.40 -31.91
C ASN A 224 -8.60 -10.82 -31.40
N TRP A 225 -8.50 -10.06 -30.31
CA TRP A 225 -9.63 -9.45 -29.64
C TRP A 225 -9.38 -7.97 -29.43
N GLU A 226 -10.39 -7.15 -29.71
CA GLU A 226 -10.32 -5.70 -29.56
C GLU A 226 -11.56 -5.19 -28.81
N TYR A 227 -11.40 -4.11 -28.05
CA TYR A 227 -12.56 -3.40 -27.50
C TYR A 227 -13.21 -2.61 -28.62
N VAL A 228 -14.53 -2.67 -28.70
CA VAL A 228 -15.30 -1.74 -29.52
C VAL A 228 -15.59 -0.55 -28.63
N ASP A 229 -15.09 0.61 -29.01
CA ASP A 229 -15.45 1.86 -28.36
C ASP A 229 -16.91 2.18 -28.77
N ASP A 230 -17.73 2.58 -27.79
CA ASP A 230 -19.10 3.03 -28.03
C ASP A 230 -19.10 4.46 -28.59
#